data_AF-A0A519KUU3-F1
#
_entry.id   AF-A0A519KUU3-F1
#
_cell.length_a   1.000
_cell.length_b   1.000
_cell.length_c   1.000
_cell.angle_alpha   90.00
_cell.angle_beta   90.00
_cell.angle_gamma   90.00
#
_symmetry.space_group_name_H-M   'P 1'
#
loop_
_entity.id
_entity.type
_entity.pdbx_description
1 polymer ?
#
loop_
_entity_poly.entity_id
_entity_poly.type
_entity_poly.pdbx_seq_one_letter_code
_entity_poly.pdbx_strand_id
1 'polypeptide(L)'
;SIELKGIAFDAGAGIKTVEVSIDGGRSWKAATLGKDLGRFSFREWRAPVSFAKKGRAVLMVRATNQKGEGQPATVDWNPAGYRRHVVESTPVTIA
;
A
#
# COMPACT_ATOMS: atom_id res chain seq x y z
N SER A 1 10.73 16.63 3.53
CA SER A 1 9.89 15.53 3.03
C SER A 1 10.64 14.23 3.23
N ILE A 2 9.93 13.10 3.34
CA ILE A 2 10.51 11.76 3.41
C ILE A 2 9.92 10.92 2.28
N GLU A 3 10.68 9.96 1.75
CA GLU A 3 10.23 9.05 0.71
C GLU A 3 9.81 7.72 1.32
N LEU A 4 8.54 7.35 1.18
CA LEU A 4 8.06 6.01 1.48
C LEU A 4 8.30 5.10 0.28
N LYS A 5 8.67 3.86 0.53
CA LYS A 5 8.91 2.84 -0.50
C LYS A 5 8.33 1.51 -0.06
N GLY A 6 8.02 0.67 -1.03
CA GLY A 6 7.61 -0.70 -0.76
C GLY A 6 7.43 -1.50 -2.05
N ILE A 7 6.73 -2.62 -1.90
CA ILE A 7 6.39 -3.53 -2.99
C ILE A 7 4.87 -3.76 -3.02
N ALA A 8 4.36 -4.14 -4.19
CA ALA A 8 3.01 -4.65 -4.39
C ALA A 8 3.06 -5.77 -5.45
N PHE A 9 2.13 -6.72 -5.40
CA PHE A 9 2.06 -7.81 -6.37
C PHE A 9 0.64 -8.37 -6.44
N ASP A 10 0.38 -9.13 -7.50
CA ASP A 10 -0.86 -9.87 -7.68
C ASP A 10 -0.58 -11.23 -8.36
N ALA A 11 -1.64 -11.94 -8.75
CA ALA A 11 -1.54 -13.24 -9.40
C ALA A 11 -1.24 -13.17 -10.92
N GLY A 12 -0.74 -12.05 -11.44
CA GLY A 12 -0.32 -11.93 -12.84
C GLY A 12 -1.15 -11.01 -13.73
N ALA A 13 -2.15 -10.29 -13.21
CA ALA A 13 -2.81 -9.23 -13.98
C ALA A 13 -1.97 -7.95 -14.01
N GLY A 14 -1.05 -7.77 -13.06
CA GLY A 14 -0.17 -6.63 -12.93
C GLY A 14 -0.77 -5.52 -12.07
N ILE A 15 0.08 -4.86 -11.28
CA ILE A 15 -0.31 -3.74 -10.43
C ILE A 15 -0.61 -2.50 -11.28
N LYS A 16 -1.81 -1.94 -11.11
CA LYS A 16 -2.27 -0.73 -11.80
C LYS A 16 -1.98 0.51 -10.96
N THR A 17 -2.30 0.46 -9.66
CA THR A 17 -2.06 1.56 -8.73
C THR A 17 -1.58 1.03 -7.38
N VAL A 18 -0.75 1.84 -6.73
CA VAL A 18 -0.52 1.77 -5.28
C VAL A 18 -0.87 3.14 -4.73
N GLU A 19 -1.63 3.16 -3.64
CA GLU A 19 -2.00 4.38 -2.95
C GLU A 19 -1.53 4.32 -1.50
N VAL A 20 -1.08 5.47 -1.00
CA VAL A 20 -0.58 5.64 0.36
C VAL A 20 -1.44 6.67 1.09
N SER A 21 -1.79 6.36 2.33
CA SER A 21 -2.37 7.29 3.27
C SER A 21 -1.36 7.56 4.39
N ILE A 22 -1.30 8.82 4.84
CA ILE A 22 -0.49 9.24 6.00
C ILE A 22 -1.36 9.69 7.18
N ASP A 23 -2.69 9.53 7.07
CA ASP A 23 -3.67 10.07 7.99
C ASP A 23 -4.69 9.02 8.48
N GLY A 24 -4.33 7.74 8.41
CA GLY A 24 -5.19 6.63 8.84
C GLY A 24 -6.33 6.33 7.87
N GLY A 25 -6.10 6.50 6.56
CA GLY A 25 -7.03 6.13 5.51
C GLY A 25 -8.09 7.18 5.17
N ARG A 26 -8.00 8.39 5.75
CA ARG A 26 -8.93 9.50 5.48
C ARG A 26 -8.69 10.10 4.10
N SER A 27 -7.43 10.18 3.68
CA SER A 27 -7.03 10.57 2.32
C SER A 27 -5.97 9.63 1.76
N TRP A 28 -5.98 9.48 0.43
CA TRP A 28 -5.12 8.58 -0.32
C TRP A 28 -4.42 9.35 -1.42
N LYS A 29 -3.14 9.05 -1.63
CA LYS A 29 -2.33 9.62 -2.72
C LYS A 29 -1.68 8.50 -3.51
N ALA A 30 -1.73 8.61 -4.83
CA ALA A 30 -1.06 7.66 -5.71
C ALA A 30 0.46 7.70 -5.50
N ALA A 31 1.06 6.53 -5.40
CA ALA A 31 2.51 6.33 -5.45
C ALA A 31 2.98 6.19 -6.89
N THR A 32 4.25 6.48 -7.14
CA THR A 32 4.91 6.20 -8.41
C THR A 32 5.35 4.74 -8.43
N LEU A 33 4.83 3.97 -9.38
CA LEU A 33 5.27 2.59 -9.60
C LEU A 33 6.68 2.56 -10.22
N GLY A 34 7.50 1.62 -9.75
CA GLY A 34 8.84 1.37 -10.26
C GLY A 34 8.82 0.65 -11.61
N LYS A 35 9.94 0.05 -11.98
CA LYS A 35 10.08 -0.73 -13.22
C LYS A 35 9.18 -1.96 -13.19
N ASP A 36 8.59 -2.29 -14.34
CA ASP A 36 7.94 -3.58 -14.56
C ASP A 36 9.00 -4.66 -14.83
N LEU A 37 9.04 -5.68 -13.99
CA LEU A 37 9.95 -6.83 -14.13
C LEU A 37 9.22 -8.10 -14.60
N GLY A 38 7.95 -7.98 -14.97
CA GLY A 38 7.12 -9.08 -15.43
C GLY A 38 5.96 -9.38 -14.48
N ARG A 39 4.92 -10.02 -15.02
CA ARG A 39 3.60 -10.17 -14.40
C ARG A 39 3.57 -10.81 -13.01
N PHE A 40 4.55 -11.66 -12.67
CA PHE A 40 4.61 -12.33 -11.37
C PHE A 40 5.65 -11.75 -10.41
N SER A 41 6.35 -10.69 -10.83
CA SER A 41 7.34 -10.02 -10.01
C SER A 41 6.69 -9.07 -9.01
N PHE A 42 7.44 -8.73 -7.97
CA PHE A 42 7.11 -7.57 -7.16
C PHE A 42 7.22 -6.29 -7.99
N ARG A 43 6.23 -5.42 -7.85
CA ARG A 43 6.26 -4.06 -8.36
C ARG A 43 6.66 -3.12 -7.24
N GLU A 44 7.87 -2.58 -7.31
CA GLU A 44 8.29 -1.52 -6.40
C GLU A 44 7.40 -0.28 -6.56
N TRP A 45 7.29 0.52 -5.50
CA TRP A 45 6.66 1.83 -5.55
C TRP A 45 7.37 2.83 -4.64
N ARG A 46 7.20 4.11 -4.92
CA ARG A 46 7.73 5.23 -4.13
C ARG A 46 6.69 6.33 -3.97
N ALA A 47 6.62 6.93 -2.79
CA ALA A 47 5.69 8.03 -2.49
C ALA A 47 6.39 9.10 -1.63
N PRO A 48 6.72 10.28 -2.19
CA PRO A 48 7.21 11.39 -1.39
C PRO A 48 6.07 11.94 -0.52
N VAL A 49 6.31 12.06 0.78
CA VAL A 49 5.34 12.58 1.75
C VAL A 49 5.93 13.67 2.64
N SER A 50 5.05 14.53 3.14
CA SER A 50 5.36 15.57 4.11
C SER A 50 4.29 15.57 5.19
N PHE A 51 4.72 15.61 6.44
CA PHE A 51 3.83 15.70 7.59
C PHE A 51 3.74 17.16 8.04
N ALA A 52 2.53 17.64 8.25
CA ALA A 52 2.31 19.02 8.71
C ALA A 52 2.63 19.19 10.21
N LYS A 53 2.62 18.10 10.99
CA LYS A 53 2.79 18.11 12.45
C LYS A 53 3.64 16.93 12.89
N LYS A 54 4.39 17.13 13.98
CA LYS A 54 5.03 16.07 14.77
C LYS A 54 3.97 15.26 15.53
N GLY A 55 4.34 14.07 16.01
CA GLY A 55 3.48 13.18 16.78
C GLY A 55 3.09 11.91 16.05
N ARG A 56 2.04 11.22 16.52
CA ARG A 56 1.61 9.92 15.98
C ARG A 56 0.93 10.07 14.63
N ALA A 57 1.26 9.20 13.69
CA ALA A 57 0.55 9.02 12.43
C ALA A 57 0.35 7.52 12.15
N VAL A 58 -0.63 7.19 11.31
CA VAL A 58 -0.84 5.82 10.82
C VAL A 58 -0.66 5.86 9.30
N LEU A 59 0.37 5.17 8.84
CA LEU A 59 0.59 4.93 7.42
C LEU A 59 -0.28 3.78 6.98
N MET A 60 -0.92 3.90 5.82
CA MET A 60 -1.63 2.79 5.20
C MET A 60 -1.25 2.70 3.72
N VAL A 61 -1.25 1.49 3.19
CA VAL A 61 -0.94 1.23 1.78
C VAL A 61 -1.93 0.24 1.19
N ARG A 62 -2.43 0.53 -0.02
CA ARG A 62 -3.29 -0.38 -0.78
C ARG A 62 -2.87 -0.44 -2.24
N ALA A 63 -2.97 -1.62 -2.84
CA ALA A 63 -2.78 -1.83 -4.27
C ALA A 63 -4.11 -2.17 -4.97
N THR A 64 -4.22 -1.81 -6.24
CA THR A 64 -5.26 -2.29 -7.16
C THR A 64 -4.60 -2.82 -8.42
N ASN A 65 -4.98 -4.01 -8.88
CA ASN A 65 -4.43 -4.58 -10.11
C ASN A 65 -5.19 -4.13 -11.36
N GLN A 66 -4.73 -4.56 -12.54
CA GLN A 66 -5.35 -4.20 -13.82
C GLN A 66 -6.79 -4.73 -13.99
N LYS A 67 -7.20 -5.72 -13.19
CA LYS A 67 -8.58 -6.24 -13.17
C LYS A 67 -9.50 -5.49 -12.20
N GLY A 68 -8.98 -4.52 -11.45
CA GLY A 68 -9.74 -3.80 -10.43
C GLY A 68 -9.84 -4.55 -9.10
N GLU A 69 -9.10 -5.65 -8.93
CA GLU A 69 -9.01 -6.36 -7.65
C GLU A 69 -8.12 -5.56 -6.70
N GLY A 70 -8.60 -5.36 -5.48
CA GLY A 70 -7.92 -4.60 -4.44
C GLY A 70 -7.98 -5.31 -3.09
N GLN A 71 -7.26 -4.74 -2.12
CA GLN A 71 -7.19 -5.28 -0.76
C GLN A 71 -8.45 -4.92 0.05
N PRO A 72 -8.99 -5.82 0.89
CA PRO A 72 -10.09 -5.52 1.78
C PRO A 72 -9.65 -4.56 2.89
N ALA A 73 -10.56 -3.73 3.38
CA ALA A 73 -10.30 -2.80 4.49
C ALA A 73 -10.21 -3.50 5.85
N THR A 74 -10.84 -4.67 5.97
CA THR A 74 -10.85 -5.52 7.17
C THR A 74 -10.30 -6.90 6.86
N VAL A 75 -9.86 -7.62 7.88
CA VAL A 75 -9.29 -8.95 7.71
C VAL A 75 -10.38 -9.96 7.37
N ASP A 76 -10.21 -10.67 6.26
CA ASP A 76 -11.04 -11.83 5.91
C ASP A 76 -10.52 -13.07 6.63
N TRP A 77 -11.05 -13.31 7.84
CA TRP A 77 -10.64 -14.44 8.65
C TRP A 77 -11.10 -15.77 8.07
N ASN A 78 -10.25 -16.80 8.15
CA ASN A 78 -10.61 -18.17 7.87
C ASN A 78 -9.90 -19.13 8.83
N PRO A 79 -10.46 -20.31 9.12
CA PRO A 79 -9.92 -21.23 10.14
C PRO A 79 -8.45 -21.62 9.95
N ALA A 80 -7.99 -21.69 8.71
CA ALA A 80 -6.61 -22.09 8.39
C ALA A 80 -5.64 -20.90 8.23
N GLY A 81 -6.11 -19.66 8.35
CA GLY A 81 -5.26 -18.46 8.30
C GLY A 81 -4.71 -18.09 6.92
N TYR A 82 -5.32 -18.56 5.83
CA TYR A 82 -4.80 -18.36 4.47
C TYR A 82 -5.18 -17.02 3.84
N ARG A 83 -4.40 -16.63 2.82
CA ARG A 83 -4.69 -15.49 1.91
C ARG A 83 -4.96 -14.17 2.62
N ARG A 84 -4.23 -13.87 3.70
CA ARG A 84 -4.26 -12.54 4.32
C ARG A 84 -3.73 -11.50 3.33
N HIS A 85 -4.55 -10.52 2.99
CA HIS A 85 -4.19 -9.44 2.07
C HIS A 85 -4.91 -8.12 2.41
N VAL A 86 -5.36 -7.93 3.65
CA VAL A 86 -5.95 -6.67 4.13
C VAL A 86 -5.02 -5.48 3.87
N VAL A 87 -5.59 -4.29 3.73
CA VAL A 87 -4.81 -3.03 3.72
C VAL A 87 -3.92 -2.97 4.97
N GLU A 88 -2.61 -2.90 4.77
CA GLU A 88 -1.63 -2.87 5.86
C GLU A 88 -1.57 -1.48 6.50
N SER A 89 -1.43 -1.45 7.82
CA SER A 89 -1.41 -0.23 8.64
C SER A 89 -0.19 -0.22 9.55
N THR A 90 0.61 0.84 9.47
CA THR A 90 1.86 0.99 10.24
C THR A 90 1.82 2.27 11.07
N PRO A 91 1.63 2.18 12.39
CA PRO A 91 1.77 3.31 13.29
C PRO A 91 3.22 3.81 13.32
N VAL A 92 3.41 5.12 13.24
CA VAL A 92 4.73 5.78 13.29
C VAL A 92 4.68 7.03 14.17
N THR A 93 5.85 7.47 14.64
CA THR A 93 6.03 8.75 15.35
C THR A 93 6.88 9.68 14.50
N ILE A 94 6.33 10.85 14.18
CA ILE A 94 7.01 11.94 13.47
C ILE A 94 7.71 12.83 14.49
N ALA A 95 9.04 12.95 14.39
CA ALA A 95 9.90 13.66 15.33
C ALA A 95 10.25 15.09 14.90
#